data_AF-A0A7X8CVZ7-F1
#
_entry.id   AF-A0A7X8CVZ7-F1
#
_cell.length_a   1.000
_cell.length_b   1.000
_cell.length_c   1.000
_cell.angle_alpha   90.00
_cell.angle_beta   90.00
_cell.angle_gamma   90.00
#
_symmetry.space_group_name_H-M   'P 1'
#
loop_
_entity.id
_entity.type
_entity.pdbx_description
1 polymer ?
#
loop_
_entity_poly.entity_id
_entity_poly.type
_entity_poly.pdbx_seq_one_letter_code
_entity_poly.pdbx_strand_id
1 'polypeptide(L)'
;MNREPGAGFEYSNVGFNLLELVVENVSGRPFARYMAEEVLGPLGMGDSSYEWNAAIRERSASGHDLKGRRVGAYVYSEKGSGGLFTTVRDIAAFARAGMRVPGGEGAGVLSAESVQALYAESAEIRGLFGMAADAYGFGHFTERLSDGRRAVWHGGQGHGWMTHFHSVPESGDGIVVLTNTQRSWPVISVLLADWSRWCGFKPVKFSRIRYGVAGMWVLVGVLALATLYLGGRLAAGIVRGRLRFAPLAPEGRAGRILRAAAGSAGIAGISWAATRPYLMVTSLFPGPAEKAGGAVLALSGVLLVSALFVQRAGAEGSGFSACSVPETSESDLTKT
;
A
#
# COMPACT_ATOMS: atom_id res chain seq x y z
N MET A 1 -5.91 -4.47 21.52
CA MET A 1 -7.07 -4.87 20.71
C MET A 1 -8.32 -4.63 21.55
N ASN A 2 -9.25 -3.78 21.12
CA ASN A 2 -10.46 -3.39 21.89
C ASN A 2 -11.75 -3.96 21.24
N ARG A 3 -11.71 -5.18 20.72
CA ARG A 3 -12.87 -5.86 20.11
C ARG A 3 -13.00 -7.26 20.68
N GLU A 4 -14.23 -7.76 20.74
CA GLU A 4 -14.49 -9.15 21.12
C GLU A 4 -13.87 -10.10 20.08
N PRO A 5 -13.29 -11.23 20.52
CA PRO A 5 -12.79 -12.27 19.62
C PRO A 5 -13.88 -12.69 18.60
N GLY A 6 -13.51 -12.77 17.33
CA GLY A 6 -14.43 -13.13 16.24
C GLY A 6 -15.27 -11.97 15.67
N ALA A 7 -15.27 -10.78 16.29
CA ALA A 7 -16.07 -9.65 15.80
C ALA A 7 -15.59 -9.05 14.46
N GLY A 8 -14.38 -9.40 14.01
CA GLY A 8 -13.87 -8.99 12.71
C GLY A 8 -12.41 -9.40 12.48
N PHE A 9 -11.93 -9.18 11.26
CA PHE A 9 -10.57 -9.49 10.87
C PHE A 9 -9.59 -8.37 11.23
N GLU A 10 -8.48 -8.74 11.89
CA GLU A 10 -7.28 -7.92 12.06
C GLU A 10 -6.06 -8.84 12.01
N TYR A 11 -5.16 -8.60 11.06
CA TYR A 11 -3.95 -9.42 10.91
C TYR A 11 -3.02 -9.23 12.12
N SER A 12 -2.53 -10.33 12.70
CA SER A 12 -1.74 -10.29 13.93
C SER A 12 -0.57 -11.28 13.91
N ASN A 13 0.65 -10.77 13.77
CA ASN A 13 1.87 -11.57 13.95
C ASN A 13 1.95 -12.15 15.38
N VAL A 14 1.50 -11.39 16.38
CA VAL A 14 1.47 -11.87 17.77
C VAL A 14 0.55 -13.09 17.89
N GLY A 15 -0.57 -13.12 17.16
CA GLY A 15 -1.46 -14.29 17.10
C GLY A 15 -0.75 -15.54 16.56
N PHE A 16 0.06 -15.40 15.50
CA PHE A 16 0.85 -16.51 14.97
C PHE A 16 1.97 -16.97 15.92
N ASN A 17 2.59 -16.06 16.67
CA ASN A 17 3.56 -16.43 17.70
C ASN A 17 2.89 -17.18 18.87
N LEU A 18 1.64 -16.85 19.21
CA LEU A 18 0.86 -17.64 20.18
C LEU A 18 0.54 -19.04 19.65
N LEU A 19 0.25 -19.18 18.35
CA LEU A 19 0.06 -20.49 17.72
C LEU A 19 1.32 -21.35 17.75
N GLU A 20 2.50 -20.75 17.60
CA GLU A 20 3.79 -21.43 17.83
C GLU A 20 3.84 -22.02 19.25
N LEU A 21 3.52 -21.25 20.29
CA LEU A 21 3.48 -21.75 21.66
C LEU A 21 2.45 -22.88 21.87
N VAL A 22 1.30 -22.81 21.18
CA VAL A 22 0.30 -23.90 21.22
C VAL A 22 0.88 -25.18 20.63
N VAL A 23 1.58 -25.10 19.50
CA VAL A 23 2.26 -26.26 18.89
C VAL A 23 3.29 -26.84 19.84
N GLU A 24 4.12 -26.00 20.47
CA GLU A 24 5.15 -26.47 21.41
C GLU A 24 4.52 -27.14 22.65
N ASN A 25 3.49 -26.53 23.22
CA ASN A 25 2.83 -27.04 24.41
C ASN A 25 2.09 -28.36 24.16
N VAL A 26 1.41 -28.51 23.02
CA VAL A 26 0.67 -29.73 22.68
C VAL A 26 1.61 -30.85 22.25
N SER A 27 2.65 -30.55 21.49
CA SER A 27 3.59 -31.56 20.98
C SER A 27 4.71 -31.93 21.96
N GLY A 28 5.00 -31.07 22.94
CA GLY A 28 6.16 -31.20 23.83
C GLY A 28 7.51 -30.99 23.13
N ARG A 29 7.52 -30.42 21.91
CA ARG A 29 8.70 -30.29 21.06
C ARG A 29 8.93 -28.82 20.69
N PRO A 30 10.19 -28.34 20.62
CA PRO A 30 10.48 -26.99 20.13
C PRO A 30 9.93 -26.79 18.72
N PHE A 31 9.41 -25.60 18.43
CA PHE A 31 8.68 -25.30 17.20
C PHE A 31 9.49 -25.62 15.94
N ALA A 32 10.76 -25.20 15.89
CA ALA A 32 11.63 -25.45 14.74
C ALA A 32 11.85 -26.94 14.48
N ARG A 33 11.95 -27.76 15.53
CA ARG A 33 12.08 -29.21 15.43
C ARG A 33 10.78 -29.87 14.97
N TYR A 34 9.64 -29.44 15.55
CA TYR A 34 8.32 -29.90 15.13
C TYR A 34 8.10 -29.64 13.63
N MET A 35 8.34 -28.41 13.19
CA MET A 35 8.19 -28.03 11.79
C MET A 35 9.14 -28.81 10.86
N ALA A 36 10.39 -29.06 11.28
CA ALA A 36 11.34 -29.83 10.48
C ALA A 36 10.88 -31.27 10.22
N GLU A 37 10.40 -31.98 11.26
CA GLU A 37 10.07 -33.41 11.17
C GLU A 37 8.63 -33.65 10.68
N GLU A 38 7.66 -32.80 11.04
CA GLU A 38 6.23 -33.03 10.74
C GLU A 38 5.74 -32.29 9.49
N VAL A 39 6.46 -31.25 9.04
CA VAL A 39 6.02 -30.41 7.91
C VAL A 39 7.07 -30.37 6.81
N LEU A 40 8.25 -29.80 7.08
CA LEU A 40 9.24 -29.51 6.05
C LEU A 40 9.82 -30.80 5.44
N GLY A 41 10.20 -31.77 6.28
CA GLY A 41 10.72 -33.07 5.84
C GLY A 41 9.73 -33.84 4.97
N PRO A 42 8.51 -34.12 5.46
CA PRO A 42 7.49 -34.84 4.68
C PRO A 42 7.10 -34.15 3.37
N LEU A 43 7.13 -32.81 3.31
CA LEU A 43 6.87 -32.04 2.09
C LEU A 43 8.08 -31.94 1.14
N GLY A 44 9.24 -32.49 1.53
CA GLY A 44 10.47 -32.44 0.75
C GLY A 44 11.11 -31.06 0.69
N MET A 45 10.86 -30.19 1.69
CA MET A 45 11.39 -28.83 1.80
C MET A 45 12.78 -28.83 2.47
N GLY A 46 13.73 -29.55 1.88
CA GLY A 46 15.05 -29.79 2.46
C GLY A 46 15.97 -28.56 2.52
N ASP A 47 15.63 -27.48 1.82
CA ASP A 47 16.35 -26.21 1.84
C ASP A 47 15.70 -25.16 2.74
N SER A 48 14.75 -25.60 3.58
CA SER A 48 13.97 -24.74 4.47
C SER A 48 14.28 -25.00 5.93
N SER A 49 14.33 -23.94 6.74
CA SER A 49 14.54 -24.06 8.17
C SER A 49 13.99 -22.87 8.95
N TYR A 50 13.53 -23.15 10.16
CA TYR A 50 13.24 -22.12 11.16
C TYR A 50 14.45 -21.81 12.06
N GLU A 51 15.58 -22.51 11.88
CA GLU A 51 16.83 -22.28 12.62
C GLU A 51 17.78 -21.38 11.82
N TRP A 52 18.36 -20.39 12.50
CA TRP A 52 19.39 -19.53 11.90
C TRP A 52 20.79 -20.06 12.22
N ASN A 53 21.27 -21.00 11.39
CA ASN A 53 22.59 -21.62 11.53
C ASN A 53 23.57 -21.19 10.40
N ALA A 54 24.80 -21.70 10.44
CA ALA A 54 25.84 -21.34 9.47
C ALA A 54 25.46 -21.70 8.03
N ALA A 55 24.86 -22.88 7.81
CA ALA A 55 24.46 -23.34 6.48
C ALA A 55 23.35 -22.47 5.87
N ILE A 56 22.35 -22.09 6.66
CA ILE A 56 21.28 -21.17 6.23
C ILE A 56 21.86 -19.78 5.96
N ARG A 57 22.76 -19.29 6.83
CA ARG A 57 23.39 -17.97 6.68
C ARG A 57 24.20 -17.85 5.40
N GLU A 58 24.99 -18.87 5.06
CA GLU A 58 25.84 -18.87 3.87
C GLU A 58 25.03 -18.83 2.57
N ARG A 59 23.87 -19.50 2.57
CA ARG A 59 22.98 -19.58 1.40
C ARG A 59 21.97 -18.44 1.30
N SER A 60 21.84 -17.63 2.35
CA SER A 60 20.82 -16.58 2.41
C SER A 60 21.21 -15.36 1.56
N ALA A 61 20.30 -14.95 0.67
CA ALA A 61 20.45 -13.70 -0.07
C ALA A 61 20.45 -12.51 0.90
N SER A 62 21.32 -11.52 0.64
CA SER A 62 21.31 -10.27 1.41
C SER A 62 20.13 -9.39 1.02
N GLY A 63 19.44 -8.84 2.00
CA GLY A 63 18.28 -7.98 1.80
C GLY A 63 18.70 -6.56 1.43
N HIS A 64 17.76 -5.82 0.82
CA HIS A 64 17.96 -4.42 0.45
C HIS A 64 16.79 -3.56 0.91
N ASP A 65 17.09 -2.48 1.64
CA ASP A 65 16.06 -1.56 2.13
C ASP A 65 15.42 -0.71 1.02
N LEU A 66 14.47 0.14 1.38
CA LEU A 66 13.83 1.08 0.45
C LEU A 66 14.79 2.06 -0.22
N LYS A 67 16.04 2.22 0.23
CA LYS A 67 17.09 3.03 -0.40
C LYS A 67 18.06 2.18 -1.23
N GLY A 68 17.87 0.86 -1.29
CA GLY A 68 18.78 -0.07 -1.96
C GLY A 68 20.03 -0.40 -1.15
N ARG A 69 20.07 -0.04 0.13
CA ARG A 69 21.21 -0.36 1.01
C ARG A 69 21.08 -1.80 1.48
N ARG A 70 22.21 -2.51 1.52
CA ARG A 70 22.27 -3.89 2.04
C ARG A 70 21.91 -3.92 3.52
N VAL A 71 21.08 -4.88 3.91
CA VAL A 71 20.66 -5.12 5.30
C VAL A 71 20.80 -6.60 5.68
N GLY A 72 21.01 -6.84 6.98
CA GLY A 72 21.17 -8.19 7.53
C GLY A 72 19.85 -8.97 7.58
N ALA A 73 19.94 -10.30 7.54
CA ALA A 73 18.79 -11.19 7.67
C ALA A 73 18.00 -10.89 8.93
N TYR A 74 16.67 -10.91 8.82
CA TYR A 74 15.81 -10.75 9.98
C TYR A 74 15.65 -12.09 10.67
N VAL A 75 16.21 -12.21 11.87
CA VAL A 75 16.12 -13.42 12.70
C VAL A 75 15.19 -13.11 13.85
N TYR A 76 14.02 -13.73 13.84
CA TYR A 76 13.04 -13.60 14.91
C TYR A 76 13.38 -14.53 16.06
N SER A 77 13.17 -14.07 17.29
CA SER A 77 13.12 -14.98 18.44
C SER A 77 11.98 -15.99 18.23
N GLU A 78 10.79 -15.47 17.89
CA GLU A 78 9.56 -16.22 17.69
C GLU A 78 9.35 -16.47 16.20
N LYS A 79 9.19 -17.73 15.82
CA LYS A 79 9.28 -18.21 14.43
C LYS A 79 7.93 -18.26 13.72
N GLY A 80 6.83 -18.40 14.45
CA GLY A 80 5.51 -18.71 13.92
C GLY A 80 4.98 -17.68 12.92
N SER A 81 5.28 -16.40 13.10
CA SER A 81 4.77 -15.32 12.24
C SER A 81 5.63 -14.99 11.01
N GLY A 82 6.85 -15.52 10.90
CA GLY A 82 7.75 -15.15 9.79
C GLY A 82 9.19 -15.64 9.88
N GLY A 83 9.51 -16.62 10.71
CA GLY A 83 10.87 -17.10 10.94
C GLY A 83 11.40 -18.12 9.93
N LEU A 84 10.66 -18.43 8.87
CA LEU A 84 11.06 -19.45 7.90
C LEU A 84 12.06 -18.90 6.89
N PHE A 85 13.26 -19.48 6.85
CA PHE A 85 14.20 -19.35 5.73
C PHE A 85 13.93 -20.47 4.73
N THR A 86 13.84 -20.14 3.44
CA THR A 86 13.34 -21.08 2.42
C THR A 86 13.76 -20.70 1.00
N THR A 87 13.38 -21.53 0.03
CA THR A 87 13.61 -21.32 -1.41
C THR A 87 12.29 -21.27 -2.17
N VAL A 88 12.34 -20.78 -3.42
CA VAL A 88 11.18 -20.78 -4.33
C VAL A 88 10.67 -22.22 -4.54
N ARG A 89 11.59 -23.19 -4.65
CA ARG A 89 11.25 -24.60 -4.88
C ARG A 89 10.50 -25.21 -3.69
N ASP A 90 10.96 -24.93 -2.47
CA ASP A 90 10.36 -25.48 -1.26
C ASP A 90 8.97 -24.88 -1.00
N ILE A 91 8.80 -23.57 -1.21
CA ILE A 91 7.46 -22.95 -1.13
C ILE A 91 6.54 -23.46 -2.25
N ALA A 92 7.06 -23.80 -3.44
CA ALA A 92 6.26 -24.46 -4.46
C ALA A 92 5.83 -25.88 -4.05
N ALA A 93 6.69 -26.62 -3.34
CA ALA A 93 6.32 -27.92 -2.76
C ALA A 93 5.23 -27.77 -1.69
N PHE A 94 5.35 -26.75 -0.82
CA PHE A 94 4.31 -26.39 0.16
C PHE A 94 2.98 -26.03 -0.52
N ALA A 95 3.00 -25.15 -1.53
CA ALA A 95 1.79 -24.75 -2.25
C ALA A 95 1.12 -25.94 -2.94
N ARG A 96 1.91 -26.86 -3.53
CA ARG A 96 1.43 -28.09 -4.17
C ARG A 96 0.72 -29.02 -3.18
N ALA A 97 1.17 -29.09 -1.92
CA ALA A 97 0.55 -29.91 -0.89
C ALA A 97 -0.89 -29.49 -0.58
N GLY A 98 -1.25 -28.23 -0.84
CA GLY A 98 -2.60 -27.71 -0.72
C GLY A 98 -3.45 -27.82 -1.99
N MET A 99 -2.91 -28.31 -3.11
CA MET A 99 -3.63 -28.43 -4.37
C MET A 99 -4.31 -29.79 -4.51
N ARG A 100 -5.45 -29.82 -5.21
CA ARG A 100 -6.04 -31.09 -5.65
C ARG A 100 -5.30 -31.54 -6.91
N VAL A 101 -4.64 -32.70 -6.87
CA VAL A 101 -4.05 -33.31 -8.07
C VAL A 101 -5.02 -34.37 -8.59
N PRO A 102 -5.62 -34.20 -9.78
CA PRO A 102 -6.41 -35.26 -10.39
C PRO A 102 -5.56 -36.52 -10.58
N GLY A 103 -5.96 -37.63 -9.95
CA GLY A 103 -5.29 -38.94 -10.09
C GLY A 103 -4.12 -39.22 -9.13
N GLY A 104 -3.90 -38.39 -8.10
CA GLY A 104 -2.91 -38.66 -7.05
C GLY A 104 -3.48 -38.46 -5.65
N GLU A 105 -2.99 -39.22 -4.68
CA GLU A 105 -3.10 -38.83 -3.27
C GLU A 105 -2.27 -37.56 -3.07
N GLY A 106 -2.85 -36.53 -2.46
CA GLY A 106 -2.10 -35.33 -2.12
C GLY A 106 -0.92 -35.73 -1.24
N ALA A 107 0.32 -35.43 -1.66
CA ALA A 107 1.55 -35.70 -0.91
C ALA A 107 1.71 -34.76 0.31
N GLY A 108 0.60 -34.35 0.91
CA GLY A 108 0.54 -33.36 1.96
C GLY A 108 0.57 -33.99 3.35
N VAL A 109 0.85 -33.15 4.34
CA VAL A 109 0.85 -33.51 5.77
C VAL A 109 -0.54 -33.36 6.40
N LEU A 110 -1.55 -32.99 5.59
CA LEU A 110 -2.92 -32.72 6.00
C LEU A 110 -3.89 -33.55 5.15
N SER A 111 -5.03 -33.95 5.75
CA SER A 111 -6.12 -34.57 4.99
C SER A 111 -6.77 -33.57 4.02
N ALA A 112 -7.49 -34.07 3.01
CA ALA A 112 -8.20 -33.22 2.07
C ALA A 112 -9.28 -32.34 2.74
N GLU A 113 -9.88 -32.82 3.83
CA GLU A 113 -10.83 -32.06 4.65
C GLU A 113 -10.11 -30.95 5.42
N SER A 114 -8.92 -31.23 5.93
CA SER A 114 -8.10 -30.26 6.67
C SER A 114 -7.61 -29.14 5.74
N VAL A 115 -7.22 -29.47 4.51
CA VAL A 115 -6.88 -28.47 3.47
C VAL A 115 -8.11 -27.61 3.10
N GLN A 116 -9.29 -28.22 3.00
CA GLN A 116 -10.52 -27.46 2.76
C GLN A 116 -10.83 -26.50 3.91
N ALA A 117 -10.65 -26.93 5.17
CA ALA A 117 -10.80 -26.08 6.33
C ALA A 117 -9.76 -24.94 6.35
N LEU A 118 -8.51 -25.22 5.97
CA LEU A 118 -7.43 -24.24 5.87
C LEU A 118 -7.80 -23.06 4.94
N TYR A 119 -8.50 -23.37 3.84
CA TYR A 119 -8.90 -22.40 2.80
C TYR A 119 -10.34 -21.90 2.92
N ALA A 120 -11.08 -22.36 3.93
CA ALA A 120 -12.43 -21.86 4.19
C ALA A 120 -12.38 -20.39 4.63
N GLU A 121 -13.26 -19.56 4.06
CA GLU A 121 -13.35 -18.14 4.36
C GLU A 121 -13.86 -17.97 5.79
N SER A 122 -12.94 -17.68 6.72
CA SER A 122 -13.23 -17.58 8.15
C SER A 122 -13.56 -16.14 8.57
N ALA A 123 -12.99 -15.15 7.90
CA ALA A 123 -13.26 -13.74 8.14
C ALA A 123 -13.21 -12.91 6.86
N GLU A 124 -14.22 -12.06 6.66
CA GLU A 124 -14.28 -11.10 5.56
C GLU A 124 -13.23 -10.00 5.75
N ILE A 125 -12.52 -9.64 4.67
CA ILE A 125 -11.54 -8.55 4.69
C ILE A 125 -12.16 -7.29 4.09
N ARG A 126 -12.31 -6.26 4.92
CA ARG A 126 -12.89 -4.97 4.53
C ARG A 126 -11.83 -3.87 4.41
N GLY A 127 -12.23 -2.72 3.87
CA GLY A 127 -11.38 -1.54 3.73
C GLY A 127 -10.31 -1.71 2.65
N LEU A 128 -9.17 -1.03 2.82
CA LEU A 128 -8.10 -1.00 1.81
C LEU A 128 -7.53 -2.41 1.51
N PHE A 129 -7.46 -3.29 2.51
CA PHE A 129 -7.01 -4.68 2.32
C PHE A 129 -7.98 -5.51 1.47
N GLY A 130 -9.28 -5.16 1.44
CA GLY A 130 -10.28 -5.79 0.56
C GLY A 130 -10.03 -5.55 -0.94
N MET A 131 -9.14 -4.61 -1.28
CA MET A 131 -8.66 -4.44 -2.65
C MET A 131 -7.69 -5.55 -3.08
N ALA A 132 -7.05 -6.24 -2.12
CA ALA A 132 -6.05 -7.27 -2.35
C ALA A 132 -6.59 -8.70 -2.10
N ALA A 133 -7.54 -8.88 -1.20
CA ALA A 133 -8.18 -10.18 -0.88
C ALA A 133 -9.70 -10.02 -0.69
N ASP A 134 -10.46 -11.12 -0.71
CA ASP A 134 -11.87 -11.15 -0.29
C ASP A 134 -12.00 -11.52 1.20
N ALA A 135 -11.29 -12.56 1.62
CA ALA A 135 -11.39 -13.11 2.96
C ALA A 135 -10.05 -13.69 3.45
N TYR A 136 -10.05 -14.14 4.70
CA TYR A 136 -8.94 -14.83 5.34
C TYR A 136 -9.39 -16.22 5.83
N GLY A 137 -8.63 -17.25 5.47
CA GLY A 137 -8.70 -18.59 6.05
C GLY A 137 -7.63 -18.77 7.11
N PHE A 138 -7.25 -20.01 7.43
CA PHE A 138 -6.19 -20.26 8.39
C PHE A 138 -4.82 -20.05 7.73
N GLY A 139 -4.24 -18.88 7.93
CA GLY A 139 -2.92 -18.51 7.40
C GLY A 139 -2.87 -18.15 5.92
N HIS A 140 -4.04 -17.97 5.28
CA HIS A 140 -4.14 -17.73 3.85
C HIS A 140 -5.16 -16.64 3.56
N PHE A 141 -4.78 -15.67 2.72
CA PHE A 141 -5.73 -14.80 2.07
C PHE A 141 -6.42 -15.56 0.95
N THR A 142 -7.70 -15.30 0.74
CA THR A 142 -8.49 -15.92 -0.32
C THR A 142 -9.14 -14.87 -1.20
N GLU A 143 -9.30 -15.20 -2.48
CA GLU A 143 -10.10 -14.41 -3.43
C GLU A 143 -10.88 -15.31 -4.39
N ARG A 144 -12.02 -14.80 -4.87
CA ARG A 144 -12.78 -15.47 -5.93
C ARG A 144 -12.39 -14.92 -7.29
N LEU A 145 -11.89 -15.81 -8.15
CA LEU A 145 -11.48 -15.50 -9.51
C LEU A 145 -12.68 -15.24 -10.42
N SER A 146 -12.42 -14.64 -11.58
CA SER A 146 -13.45 -14.27 -12.56
C SER A 146 -14.22 -15.44 -13.15
N ASP A 147 -13.67 -16.65 -13.08
CA ASP A 147 -14.28 -17.90 -13.53
C ASP A 147 -14.94 -18.69 -12.38
N GLY A 148 -15.00 -18.11 -11.19
CA GLY A 148 -15.65 -18.69 -10.00
C GLY A 148 -14.74 -19.56 -9.14
N ARG A 149 -13.53 -19.93 -9.61
CA ARG A 149 -12.54 -20.67 -8.81
C ARG A 149 -12.03 -19.81 -7.65
N ARG A 150 -11.45 -20.45 -6.65
CA ARG A 150 -10.84 -19.79 -5.51
C ARG A 150 -9.33 -19.75 -5.70
N ALA A 151 -8.75 -18.58 -5.47
CA ALA A 151 -7.32 -18.46 -5.31
C ALA A 151 -6.98 -18.26 -3.84
N VAL A 152 -5.85 -18.82 -3.43
CA VAL A 152 -5.30 -18.71 -2.08
C VAL A 152 -3.87 -18.18 -2.17
N TRP A 153 -3.51 -17.30 -1.25
CA TRP A 153 -2.20 -16.66 -1.30
C TRP A 153 -1.76 -16.16 0.06
N HIS A 154 -0.46 -15.95 0.20
CA HIS A 154 0.08 -15.17 1.31
C HIS A 154 1.27 -14.34 0.82
N GLY A 155 1.31 -13.09 1.29
CA GLY A 155 2.44 -12.18 1.08
C GLY A 155 3.31 -12.12 2.33
N GLY A 156 4.61 -11.92 2.18
CA GLY A 156 5.53 -11.68 3.27
C GLY A 156 6.28 -10.37 3.05
N GLN A 157 6.41 -9.60 4.13
CA GLN A 157 7.18 -8.37 4.12
C GLN A 157 8.10 -8.32 5.33
N GLY A 158 9.40 -8.33 5.06
CA GLY A 158 10.46 -8.12 6.04
C GLY A 158 11.29 -6.88 5.71
N HIS A 159 12.14 -6.47 6.66
CA HIS A 159 13.11 -5.41 6.38
C HIS A 159 14.20 -5.90 5.44
N GLY A 160 14.00 -5.74 4.13
CA GLY A 160 14.95 -6.16 3.10
C GLY A 160 14.46 -7.26 2.18
N TRP A 161 13.28 -7.84 2.45
CA TRP A 161 12.72 -8.97 1.70
C TRP A 161 11.23 -8.78 1.47
N MET A 162 10.76 -9.26 0.31
CA MET A 162 9.34 -9.37 -0.01
C MET A 162 9.10 -10.71 -0.68
N THR A 163 8.08 -11.41 -0.23
CA THR A 163 7.73 -12.74 -0.71
C THR A 163 6.25 -12.80 -1.05
N HIS A 164 5.89 -13.66 -1.98
CA HIS A 164 4.51 -13.90 -2.35
C HIS A 164 4.39 -15.31 -2.90
N PHE A 165 3.38 -16.06 -2.49
CA PHE A 165 2.89 -17.17 -3.28
C PHE A 165 1.41 -16.98 -3.57
N HIS A 166 0.96 -17.48 -4.70
CA HIS A 166 -0.43 -17.45 -5.12
C HIS A 166 -0.74 -18.78 -5.82
N SER A 167 -1.83 -19.43 -5.47
CA SER A 167 -2.25 -20.69 -6.08
C SER A 167 -3.75 -20.74 -6.33
N VAL A 168 -4.15 -21.58 -7.29
CA VAL A 168 -5.52 -21.97 -7.59
C VAL A 168 -5.65 -23.47 -7.34
N PRO A 169 -6.00 -23.88 -6.11
CA PRO A 169 -5.96 -25.28 -5.69
C PRO A 169 -6.73 -26.24 -6.60
N GLU A 170 -7.82 -25.77 -7.21
CA GLU A 170 -8.70 -26.57 -8.06
C GLU A 170 -8.09 -26.92 -9.42
N SER A 171 -7.16 -26.12 -9.95
CA SER A 171 -6.48 -26.41 -11.23
C SER A 171 -5.02 -26.83 -11.10
N GLY A 172 -4.43 -26.67 -9.92
CA GLY A 172 -3.01 -26.92 -9.70
C GLY A 172 -2.10 -25.80 -10.21
N ASP A 173 -2.67 -24.65 -10.61
CA ASP A 173 -1.88 -23.49 -11.00
C ASP A 173 -1.29 -22.80 -9.77
N GLY A 174 -0.02 -22.37 -9.85
CA GLY A 174 0.59 -21.58 -8.79
C GLY A 174 1.82 -20.81 -9.23
N ILE A 175 2.13 -19.75 -8.49
CA ILE A 175 3.32 -18.92 -8.66
C ILE A 175 3.92 -18.59 -7.29
N VAL A 176 5.24 -18.65 -7.22
CA VAL A 176 6.02 -18.29 -6.03
C VAL A 176 7.06 -17.25 -6.45
N VAL A 177 7.12 -16.14 -5.71
CA VAL A 177 8.03 -15.03 -5.95
C VAL A 177 8.73 -14.67 -4.64
N LEU A 178 10.05 -14.83 -4.60
CA LEU A 178 10.89 -14.39 -3.49
C LEU A 178 11.84 -13.31 -3.97
N THR A 179 11.92 -12.21 -3.24
CA THR A 179 12.80 -11.08 -3.57
C THR A 179 13.53 -10.57 -2.34
N ASN A 180 14.74 -10.05 -2.54
CA ASN A 180 15.59 -9.49 -1.50
C ASN A 180 15.65 -7.95 -1.56
N THR A 181 14.51 -7.32 -1.84
CA THR A 181 14.37 -5.86 -1.74
C THR A 181 13.00 -5.45 -1.20
N GLN A 182 12.94 -4.37 -0.42
CA GLN A 182 11.69 -3.79 0.06
C GLN A 182 10.85 -3.10 -1.04
N ARG A 183 11.34 -3.04 -2.28
CA ARG A 183 10.67 -2.33 -3.38
C ARG A 183 9.84 -3.23 -4.29
N SER A 184 9.60 -4.49 -3.90
CA SER A 184 9.15 -5.51 -4.87
C SER A 184 7.65 -5.58 -5.12
N TRP A 185 6.80 -4.91 -4.34
CA TRP A 185 5.34 -5.02 -4.55
C TRP A 185 4.88 -4.66 -5.98
N PRO A 186 5.40 -3.60 -6.62
CA PRO A 186 5.09 -3.32 -8.03
C PRO A 186 5.48 -4.46 -8.99
N VAL A 187 6.69 -5.02 -8.89
CA VAL A 187 7.12 -6.10 -9.79
C VAL A 187 6.33 -7.39 -9.54
N ILE A 188 6.07 -7.74 -8.27
CA ILE A 188 5.19 -8.86 -7.90
C ILE A 188 3.79 -8.66 -8.52
N SER A 189 3.24 -7.44 -8.46
CA SER A 189 1.92 -7.15 -9.02
C SER A 189 1.86 -7.33 -10.55
N VAL A 190 2.95 -7.03 -11.26
CA VAL A 190 3.07 -7.24 -12.71
C VAL A 190 3.17 -8.73 -13.02
N LEU A 191 4.05 -9.46 -12.31
CA LEU A 191 4.20 -10.91 -12.47
C LEU A 191 2.88 -11.65 -12.24
N LEU A 192 2.12 -11.26 -11.20
CA LEU A 192 0.81 -11.84 -10.92
C LEU A 192 -0.22 -11.54 -12.02
N ALA A 193 -0.18 -10.35 -12.62
CA ALA A 193 -1.05 -10.03 -13.74
C ALA A 193 -0.73 -10.88 -14.97
N ASP A 194 0.55 -11.06 -15.28
CA ASP A 194 1.01 -11.86 -16.42
C ASP A 194 0.73 -13.34 -16.20
N TRP A 195 0.99 -13.87 -15.00
CA TRP A 195 0.62 -15.21 -14.59
C TRP A 195 -0.89 -15.46 -14.72
N SER A 196 -1.72 -14.54 -14.25
CA SER A 196 -3.19 -14.67 -14.36
C SER A 196 -3.64 -14.79 -15.82
N ARG A 197 -3.07 -13.96 -16.71
CA ARG A 197 -3.38 -14.00 -18.15
C ARG A 197 -2.90 -15.31 -18.77
N TRP A 198 -1.72 -15.79 -18.38
CA TRP A 198 -1.17 -17.05 -18.85
C TRP A 198 -2.06 -18.24 -18.45
N CYS A 199 -2.60 -18.24 -17.23
CA CYS A 199 -3.55 -19.25 -16.76
C CYS A 199 -4.99 -19.05 -17.26
N GLY A 200 -5.26 -18.03 -18.09
CA GLY A 200 -6.55 -17.83 -18.75
C GLY A 200 -7.65 -17.15 -17.91
N PHE A 201 -7.32 -16.50 -16.79
CA PHE A 201 -8.28 -15.75 -15.97
C PHE A 201 -7.93 -14.27 -15.84
N LYS A 202 -8.88 -13.45 -15.38
CA LYS A 202 -8.63 -12.01 -15.17
C LYS A 202 -7.58 -11.78 -14.08
N PRO A 203 -6.74 -10.73 -14.16
CA PRO A 203 -5.72 -10.46 -13.15
C PRO A 203 -6.23 -10.50 -11.71
N VAL A 204 -5.56 -11.30 -10.87
CA VAL A 204 -5.85 -11.42 -9.42
C VAL A 204 -5.84 -10.07 -8.71
N LYS A 205 -6.58 -9.94 -7.62
CA LYS A 205 -6.74 -8.70 -6.86
C LYS A 205 -5.41 -8.07 -6.46
N PHE A 206 -4.44 -8.85 -6.02
CA PHE A 206 -3.13 -8.34 -5.62
C PHE A 206 -2.39 -7.61 -6.76
N SER A 207 -2.67 -7.95 -8.03
CA SER A 207 -2.10 -7.24 -9.19
C SER A 207 -2.58 -5.78 -9.32
N ARG A 208 -3.67 -5.40 -8.63
CA ARG A 208 -4.25 -4.06 -8.67
C ARG A 208 -3.34 -2.99 -8.07
N ILE A 209 -2.32 -3.36 -7.30
CA ILE A 209 -1.28 -2.43 -6.80
C ILE A 209 -0.71 -1.58 -7.95
N ARG A 210 -0.58 -2.14 -9.16
CA ARG A 210 -0.12 -1.40 -10.35
C ARG A 210 -0.96 -0.17 -10.68
N TYR A 211 -2.28 -0.23 -10.45
CA TYR A 211 -3.17 0.92 -10.66
C TYR A 211 -2.93 1.99 -9.59
N GLY A 212 -2.65 1.58 -8.35
CA GLY A 212 -2.23 2.49 -7.29
C GLY A 212 -0.91 3.19 -7.62
N VAL A 213 0.06 2.48 -8.20
CA VAL A 213 1.33 3.07 -8.70
C VAL A 213 1.04 4.15 -9.76
N ALA A 214 0.22 3.83 -10.76
CA ALA A 214 -0.16 4.79 -11.79
C ALA A 214 -0.93 5.99 -11.22
N GLY A 215 -1.89 5.75 -10.32
CA GLY A 215 -2.64 6.80 -9.64
C GLY A 215 -1.76 7.73 -8.81
N MET A 216 -0.71 7.19 -8.16
CA MET A 216 0.27 7.99 -7.43
C MET A 216 1.07 8.90 -8.37
N TRP A 217 1.46 8.42 -9.55
CA TRP A 217 2.11 9.27 -10.56
C TRP A 217 1.18 10.35 -11.11
N VAL A 218 -0.09 10.03 -11.33
CA VAL A 218 -1.10 11.03 -11.71
C VAL A 218 -1.23 12.10 -10.61
N LEU A 219 -1.30 11.70 -9.34
CA LEU A 219 -1.34 12.62 -8.20
C LEU A 219 -0.09 13.53 -8.17
N VAL A 220 1.11 12.97 -8.36
CA VAL A 220 2.35 13.75 -8.47
C VAL A 220 2.25 14.78 -9.60
N GLY A 221 1.78 14.38 -10.78
CA GLY A 221 1.60 15.27 -11.93
C GLY A 221 0.61 16.40 -11.64
N VAL A 222 -0.55 16.08 -11.04
CA VAL A 222 -1.57 17.07 -10.66
C VAL A 222 -1.02 18.07 -9.64
N LEU A 223 -0.33 17.60 -8.60
CA LEU A 223 0.28 18.47 -7.59
C LEU A 223 1.38 19.36 -8.19
N ALA A 224 2.20 18.81 -9.09
CA ALA A 224 3.23 19.58 -9.80
C ALA A 224 2.61 20.67 -10.70
N LEU A 225 1.58 20.34 -11.48
CA LEU A 225 0.86 21.30 -12.32
C LEU A 225 0.18 22.39 -11.48
N ALA A 226 -0.47 22.02 -10.36
CA ALA A 226 -1.06 22.98 -9.43
C ALA A 226 0.00 23.92 -8.84
N THR A 227 1.16 23.38 -8.47
CA THR A 227 2.30 24.16 -7.95
C THR A 227 2.80 25.15 -9.00
N LEU A 228 3.01 24.70 -10.25
CA LEU A 228 3.47 25.54 -11.35
C LEU A 228 2.43 26.63 -11.70
N TYR A 229 1.14 26.27 -11.75
CA TYR A 229 0.08 27.23 -12.05
C TYR A 229 -0.06 28.29 -10.97
N LEU A 230 -0.13 27.90 -9.69
CA LEU A 230 -0.25 28.84 -8.58
C LEU A 230 1.02 29.67 -8.40
N GLY A 231 2.19 29.06 -8.52
CA GLY A 231 3.49 29.73 -8.46
C GLY A 231 3.66 30.72 -9.61
N GLY A 232 3.29 30.32 -10.83
CA GLY A 232 3.30 31.19 -12.00
C GLY A 232 2.32 32.36 -11.88
N ARG A 233 1.09 32.13 -11.38
CA ARG A 233 0.13 33.22 -11.10
C ARG A 233 0.64 34.18 -10.03
N LEU A 234 1.25 33.67 -8.98
CA LEU A 234 1.87 34.47 -7.92
C LEU A 234 3.01 35.32 -8.49
N ALA A 235 3.96 34.72 -9.21
CA ALA A 235 5.07 35.41 -9.83
C ALA A 235 4.61 36.48 -10.83
N ALA A 236 3.69 36.14 -11.75
CA ALA A 236 3.13 37.08 -12.70
C ALA A 236 2.38 38.23 -12.02
N GLY A 237 1.67 37.95 -10.92
CA GLY A 237 0.99 38.97 -10.13
C GLY A 237 1.97 39.95 -9.45
N ILE A 238 3.10 39.44 -8.96
CA ILE A 238 4.18 40.27 -8.38
C ILE A 238 4.87 41.11 -9.46
N VAL A 239 5.29 40.49 -10.56
CA VAL A 239 6.03 41.17 -11.65
C VAL A 239 5.16 42.24 -12.33
N ARG A 240 3.88 41.97 -12.54
CA ARG A 240 2.93 42.96 -13.12
C ARG A 240 2.46 43.99 -12.10
N GLY A 241 2.99 44.00 -10.88
CA GLY A 241 2.62 44.94 -9.82
C GLY A 241 1.16 44.84 -9.34
N ARG A 242 0.47 43.73 -9.65
CA ARG A 242 -0.93 43.46 -9.24
C ARG A 242 -1.02 42.93 -7.81
N LEU A 243 0.03 42.31 -7.31
CA LEU A 243 0.14 41.81 -5.95
C LEU A 243 1.11 42.68 -5.14
N ARG A 244 0.71 43.03 -3.92
CA ARG A 244 1.58 43.67 -2.93
C ARG A 244 1.83 42.72 -1.77
N PHE A 245 3.05 42.76 -1.23
CA PHE A 245 3.38 42.07 0.02
C PHE A 245 2.69 42.82 1.17
N ALA A 246 1.71 42.19 1.82
CA ALA A 246 0.91 42.81 2.87
C ALA A 246 0.31 41.73 3.79
N PRO A 247 1.14 41.06 4.61
CA PRO A 247 0.75 39.85 5.34
C PRO A 247 -0.37 40.08 6.37
N LEU A 248 -0.46 41.29 6.93
CA LEU A 248 -1.45 41.67 7.95
C LEU A 248 -2.65 42.44 7.41
N ALA A 249 -2.76 42.64 6.09
CA ALA A 249 -3.81 43.46 5.52
C ALA A 249 -5.19 42.79 5.68
N PRO A 250 -6.29 43.54 5.85
CA PRO A 250 -7.62 42.97 6.04
C PRO A 250 -8.20 42.35 4.76
N GLU A 251 -7.73 42.74 3.56
CA GLU A 251 -8.33 42.34 2.30
C GLU A 251 -8.03 40.86 1.99
N GLY A 252 -9.08 40.10 1.66
CA GLY A 252 -8.96 38.66 1.35
C GLY A 252 -8.45 37.80 2.52
N ARG A 253 -8.53 38.28 3.76
CA ARG A 253 -7.99 37.64 4.97
C ARG A 253 -8.39 36.17 5.10
N ALA A 254 -9.67 35.83 4.89
CA ALA A 254 -10.15 34.46 4.99
C ALA A 254 -9.45 33.52 4.01
N GLY A 255 -9.32 33.92 2.73
CA GLY A 255 -8.63 33.13 1.71
C GLY A 255 -7.14 32.96 1.99
N ARG A 256 -6.48 33.97 2.55
CA ARG A 256 -5.06 33.87 2.95
C ARG A 256 -4.88 32.94 4.15
N ILE A 257 -5.74 33.04 5.16
CA ILE A 257 -5.73 32.12 6.31
C ILE A 257 -5.91 30.68 5.83
N LEU A 258 -6.85 30.42 4.92
CA LEU A 258 -7.07 29.08 4.39
C LEU A 258 -5.83 28.54 3.66
N ARG A 259 -5.17 29.34 2.82
CA ARG A 259 -3.93 28.95 2.13
C ARG A 259 -2.79 28.69 3.13
N ALA A 260 -2.63 29.55 4.13
CA ALA A 260 -1.63 29.39 5.16
C ALA A 260 -1.88 28.11 5.99
N ALA A 261 -3.12 27.87 6.40
CA ALA A 261 -3.50 26.66 7.13
C ALA A 261 -3.27 25.40 6.29
N ALA A 262 -3.68 25.40 5.02
CA ALA A 262 -3.47 24.27 4.11
C ALA A 262 -1.97 24.00 3.87
N GLY A 263 -1.18 25.05 3.62
CA GLY A 263 0.26 24.93 3.41
C GLY A 263 0.97 24.38 4.65
N SER A 264 0.67 24.93 5.83
CA SER A 264 1.20 24.47 7.12
C SER A 264 0.81 23.02 7.42
N ALA A 265 -0.45 22.64 7.18
CA ALA A 265 -0.93 21.27 7.38
C ALA A 265 -0.18 20.28 6.46
N GLY A 266 0.08 20.65 5.20
CA GLY A 266 0.87 19.82 4.29
C GLY A 266 2.31 19.62 4.77
N ILE A 267 2.99 20.67 5.22
CA ILE A 267 4.35 20.57 5.79
C ILE A 267 4.33 19.70 7.06
N ALA A 268 3.38 19.94 7.98
CA ALA A 268 3.25 19.16 9.19
C ALA A 268 3.01 17.67 8.90
N GLY A 269 2.17 17.35 7.93
CA GLY A 269 1.91 15.98 7.48
C GLY A 269 3.16 15.30 6.93
N ILE A 270 3.96 15.99 6.11
CA ILE A 270 5.21 15.44 5.58
C ILE A 270 6.28 15.30 6.67
N SER A 271 6.41 16.27 7.56
CA SER A 271 7.32 16.17 8.71
C SER A 271 6.94 15.00 9.63
N TRP A 272 5.64 14.83 9.90
CA TRP A 272 5.14 13.67 10.64
C TRP A 272 5.47 12.37 9.92
N ALA A 273 5.25 12.30 8.61
CA ALA A 273 5.58 11.12 7.80
C ALA A 273 7.09 10.80 7.84
N ALA A 274 7.95 11.82 7.77
CA ALA A 274 9.40 11.68 7.80
C ALA A 274 9.95 11.17 9.15
N THR A 275 9.20 11.32 10.24
CA THR A 275 9.58 10.78 11.57
C THR A 275 9.12 9.33 11.77
N ARG A 276 8.36 8.75 10.84
CA ARG A 276 7.91 7.37 10.96
C ARG A 276 9.01 6.40 10.50
N PRO A 277 9.32 5.34 11.27
CA PRO A 277 10.31 4.34 10.87
C PRO A 277 9.85 3.54 9.64
N TYR A 278 8.54 3.43 9.44
CA TYR A 278 7.93 2.73 8.32
C TYR A 278 6.59 3.36 7.94
N LEU A 279 6.33 3.44 6.64
CA LEU A 279 5.05 3.83 6.07
C LEU A 279 4.67 2.83 4.99
N MET A 280 3.49 2.23 5.12
CA MET A 280 3.03 1.23 4.15
C MET A 280 2.99 1.77 2.71
N VAL A 281 2.64 3.04 2.54
CA VAL A 281 2.56 3.69 1.23
C VAL A 281 3.90 3.73 0.48
N THR A 282 5.03 3.86 1.20
CA THR A 282 6.36 3.92 0.57
C THR A 282 6.85 2.53 0.14
N SER A 283 6.36 1.48 0.79
CA SER A 283 6.58 0.09 0.40
C SER A 283 5.71 -0.31 -0.80
N LEU A 284 4.43 0.06 -0.81
CA LEU A 284 3.52 -0.24 -1.91
C LEU A 284 3.86 0.54 -3.18
N PHE A 285 4.32 1.78 -3.05
CA PHE A 285 4.60 2.69 -4.17
C PHE A 285 6.01 3.31 -4.06
N PRO A 286 7.07 2.48 -4.14
CA PRO A 286 8.45 2.94 -3.99
C PRO A 286 8.85 3.87 -5.14
N GLY A 287 9.26 5.10 -4.82
CA GLY A 287 9.50 6.17 -5.80
C GLY A 287 8.32 7.15 -5.89
N PRO A 288 7.15 6.78 -6.43
CA PRO A 288 5.99 7.67 -6.53
C PRO A 288 5.57 8.28 -5.21
N ALA A 289 5.58 7.52 -4.11
CA ALA A 289 5.23 8.04 -2.78
C ALA A 289 6.19 9.14 -2.31
N GLU A 290 7.50 8.99 -2.56
CA GLU A 290 8.50 10.02 -2.23
C GLU A 290 8.32 11.27 -3.09
N LYS A 291 8.04 11.08 -4.39
CA LYS A 291 7.74 12.20 -5.31
C LYS A 291 6.45 12.91 -4.92
N ALA A 292 5.44 12.19 -4.45
CA ALA A 292 4.19 12.78 -3.95
C ALA A 292 4.47 13.64 -2.71
N GLY A 293 5.27 13.14 -1.77
CA GLY A 293 5.70 13.92 -0.60
C GLY A 293 6.43 15.21 -0.98
N GLY A 294 7.36 15.14 -1.93
CA GLY A 294 8.04 16.33 -2.47
C GLY A 294 7.09 17.31 -3.17
N ALA A 295 6.11 16.80 -3.93
CA ALA A 295 5.12 17.64 -4.60
C ALA A 295 4.18 18.34 -3.60
N VAL A 296 3.79 17.65 -2.52
CA VAL A 296 3.03 18.25 -1.41
C VAL A 296 3.84 19.38 -0.75
N LEU A 297 5.12 19.15 -0.44
CA LEU A 297 5.98 20.20 0.12
C LEU A 297 6.10 21.43 -0.80
N ALA A 298 6.29 21.22 -2.10
CA ALA A 298 6.40 22.29 -3.07
C ALA A 298 5.10 23.11 -3.16
N LEU A 299 3.95 22.43 -3.25
CA LEU A 299 2.63 23.08 -3.24
C LEU A 299 2.39 23.86 -1.95
N SER A 300 2.71 23.26 -0.79
CA SER A 300 2.61 23.91 0.51
C SER A 300 3.44 25.19 0.59
N GLY A 301 4.67 25.17 0.05
CA GLY A 301 5.52 26.35 -0.04
C GLY A 301 4.86 27.47 -0.84
N VAL A 302 4.33 27.16 -2.03
CA VAL A 302 3.61 28.14 -2.86
C VAL A 302 2.38 28.70 -2.14
N LEU A 303 1.61 27.85 -1.46
CA LEU A 303 0.43 28.29 -0.70
C LEU A 303 0.81 29.25 0.42
N LEU A 304 1.86 28.95 1.19
CA LEU A 304 2.34 29.81 2.27
C LEU A 304 2.83 31.15 1.75
N VAL A 305 3.66 31.17 0.70
CA VAL A 305 4.13 32.44 0.11
C VAL A 305 2.94 33.22 -0.43
N SER A 306 2.01 32.58 -1.13
CA SER A 306 0.83 33.24 -1.69
C SER A 306 -0.10 33.86 -0.62
N ALA A 307 -0.06 33.36 0.63
CA ALA A 307 -0.82 33.90 1.74
C ALA A 307 -0.27 35.24 2.27
N LEU A 308 0.96 35.60 1.91
CA LEU A 308 1.61 36.86 2.30
C LEU A 308 1.28 38.03 1.35
N PHE A 309 0.65 37.76 0.21
CA PHE A 309 0.36 38.73 -0.83
C PHE A 309 -1.14 39.03 -0.96
N VAL A 310 -1.45 40.27 -1.34
CA VAL A 310 -2.81 40.82 -1.50
C VAL A 310 -2.90 41.53 -2.85
N GLN A 311 -4.08 41.49 -3.49
CA GLN A 311 -4.32 42.28 -4.70
C GLN A 311 -4.25 43.78 -4.40
N ARG A 312 -3.59 44.57 -5.26
CA ARG A 312 -3.65 46.04 -5.21
C ARG A 312 -5.05 46.50 -5.63
N ALA A 313 -5.63 47.43 -4.87
CA ALA A 313 -6.84 48.12 -5.27
C ALA A 313 -6.61 48.86 -6.60
N GLY A 314 -7.50 48.67 -7.59
CA GLY A 314 -7.43 49.31 -8.91
C GLY A 314 -7.00 48.41 -10.10
N ALA A 315 -6.75 47.11 -9.89
CA ALA A 315 -6.37 46.20 -10.98
C ALA A 315 -7.56 45.59 -11.76
N GLU A 316 -8.80 45.84 -11.33
CA GLU A 316 -10.03 45.55 -12.07
C GLU A 316 -10.60 46.88 -12.60
N GLY A 317 -10.22 47.27 -13.81
CA GLY A 317 -10.60 48.57 -14.36
C GLY A 317 -10.17 48.74 -15.82
N SER A 318 -10.53 47.80 -16.69
CA SER A 318 -10.55 48.01 -18.15
C SER A 318 -11.36 46.91 -18.82
N GLY A 319 -12.69 47.02 -18.73
CA GLY A 319 -13.58 46.09 -19.43
C GLY A 319 -14.98 46.09 -18.84
N PHE A 320 -15.66 47.23 -18.90
CA PHE A 320 -17.10 47.38 -19.15
C PHE A 320 -17.43 48.87 -18.94
N SER A 321 -17.38 49.64 -20.02
CA SER A 321 -17.95 50.99 -20.06
C SER A 321 -19.46 50.81 -20.24
N ALA A 322 -20.23 51.05 -19.19
CA ALA A 322 -21.68 51.08 -19.29
C ALA A 322 -22.09 52.35 -20.03
N CYS A 323 -22.79 52.17 -21.14
CA CYS A 323 -23.49 53.23 -21.87
C CYS A 323 -24.31 54.10 -20.91
N SER A 324 -24.02 55.38 -20.89
CA SER A 324 -24.94 56.44 -20.48
C SER A 324 -26.11 56.50 -21.45
N VAL A 325 -27.34 56.41 -20.94
CA VAL A 325 -28.57 56.76 -21.65
C VAL A 325 -29.11 58.05 -21.01
N PRO A 326 -29.56 59.05 -21.80
CA PRO A 326 -29.84 60.40 -21.32
C PRO A 326 -31.24 60.56 -20.74
N GLU A 327 -31.41 61.67 -20.03
CA GLU A 327 -32.63 62.19 -19.39
C GLU A 327 -33.87 62.21 -20.30
N THR A 328 -35.03 61.94 -19.69
CA THR A 328 -36.29 62.58 -20.09
C THR A 328 -36.99 63.10 -18.84
N SER A 329 -37.18 64.41 -18.80
CA SER A 329 -38.09 65.11 -17.90
C SER A 329 -39.53 64.74 -18.22
N GLU A 330 -40.36 64.53 -17.20
CA GLU A 330 -41.78 64.89 -17.29
C GLU A 330 -42.31 65.27 -15.92
N SER A 331 -43.13 66.32 -15.97
CA SER A 331 -43.56 67.18 -14.90
C SER A 331 -44.94 66.78 -14.36
N ASP A 332 -45.11 67.03 -13.07
CA ASP A 332 -46.28 67.61 -12.41
C ASP A 332 -47.57 66.80 -12.14
N LEU A 333 -48.09 67.06 -10.93
CA LEU A 333 -49.50 67.10 -10.49
C LEU A 333 -50.29 65.79 -10.33
N THR A 334 -50.55 65.33 -9.09
CA THR A 334 -51.68 65.76 -8.21
C THR A 334 -51.98 64.77 -7.06
N LYS A 335 -52.32 65.34 -5.88
CA LYS A 335 -53.23 64.84 -4.80
C LYS A 335 -52.80 63.53 -4.10
N THR A 336 -52.59 63.51 -2.79
CA THR A 336 -53.45 63.94 -1.66
C THR A 336 -52.59 64.20 -0.43
#